data_AF-A0A933Q3A5-F1
#
_entry.id   AF-A0A933Q3A5-F1
#
_cell.length_a   1.000
_cell.length_b   1.000
_cell.length_c   1.000
_cell.angle_alpha   90.00
_cell.angle_beta   90.00
_cell.angle_gamma   90.00
#
_symmetry.space_group_name_H-M   'P 1'
#
loop_
_entity.id
_entity.type
_entity.pdbx_description
1 polymer ?
#
loop_
_entity_poly.entity_id
_entity_poly.type
_entity_poly.pdbx_seq_one_letter_code
_entity_poly.pdbx_strand_id
1 'polypeptide(L)'
;MKSAVPAVRAKVTLLPETSAPKYMTSGQYRPHIVLGPVTQRSVVVDGRTLVETYIGVAFVGVPEKLNPGETAEVELALMYYPNPIYDGVQAGATFTVREGATIVGYGAVLSNPGGN
;
A
#
# COMPACT_ATOMS: atom_id res chain seq x y z
N MET A 1 -18.02 12.94 16.83
CA MET A 1 -18.06 12.42 15.44
C MET A 1 -16.74 11.73 15.17
N LYS A 2 -16.73 10.44 14.81
CA LYS A 2 -15.49 9.79 14.34
C LYS A 2 -15.22 10.34 12.94
N SER A 3 -14.23 11.23 12.78
CA SER A 3 -13.69 11.46 11.45
C SER A 3 -13.18 10.12 10.94
N ALA A 4 -13.80 9.59 9.89
CA ALA A 4 -13.29 8.40 9.23
C ALA A 4 -11.88 8.71 8.73
N VAL A 5 -10.92 7.83 9.01
CA VAL A 5 -9.57 7.94 8.45
C VAL A 5 -9.71 7.95 6.93
N PRO A 6 -9.19 8.96 6.20
CA PRO A 6 -9.32 9.00 4.75
C PRO A 6 -8.73 7.75 4.10
N ALA A 7 -9.38 7.29 3.04
CA ALA A 7 -8.91 6.17 2.24
C ALA A 7 -8.79 6.55 0.76
N VAL A 8 -7.93 5.81 0.05
CA VAL A 8 -7.82 5.85 -1.41
C VAL A 8 -8.21 4.50 -1.99
N ARG A 9 -8.81 4.51 -3.19
CA ARG A 9 -8.91 3.30 -4.00
C ARG A 9 -7.57 3.05 -4.69
N ALA A 10 -7.15 1.80 -4.76
CA ALA A 10 -5.93 1.41 -5.44
C ALA A 10 -6.11 0.07 -6.16
N LYS A 11 -5.39 -0.15 -7.25
CA LYS A 11 -5.20 -1.46 -7.85
C LYS A 11 -3.93 -2.06 -7.29
N VAL A 12 -4.00 -3.25 -6.70
CA VAL A 12 -2.86 -3.94 -6.06
C VAL A 12 -2.71 -5.33 -6.64
N THR A 13 -1.48 -5.68 -7.00
CA THR A 13 -1.04 -7.01 -7.41
C THR A 13 -0.12 -7.60 -6.35
N LEU A 14 -0.40 -8.81 -5.89
CA LEU A 14 0.54 -9.55 -5.04
C LEU A 14 1.59 -10.26 -5.89
N LEU A 15 2.82 -10.28 -5.41
CA LEU A 15 3.89 -10.99 -6.11
C LEU A 15 3.67 -12.52 -6.02
N PRO A 16 3.86 -13.29 -7.10
CA PRO A 16 3.67 -14.74 -7.10
C PRO A 16 4.51 -15.49 -6.05
N GLU A 17 5.72 -15.00 -5.79
CA GLU A 17 6.67 -15.56 -4.83
C GLU A 17 6.35 -15.23 -3.37
N THR A 18 5.36 -14.38 -3.11
CA THR A 18 4.99 -14.00 -1.75
C THR A 18 4.11 -15.07 -1.10
N SER A 19 4.21 -15.19 0.23
CA SER A 19 3.20 -15.93 0.99
C SER A 19 1.95 -15.05 1.11
N ALA A 20 0.76 -15.65 1.04
CA ALA A 20 -0.49 -14.91 1.20
C ALA A 20 -0.45 -14.07 2.51
N PRO A 21 -0.55 -12.72 2.44
CA PRO A 21 -0.37 -11.90 3.62
C PRO A 21 -1.42 -12.19 4.69
N LYS A 22 -0.95 -12.30 5.93
CA LYS A 22 -1.82 -12.59 7.07
C LYS A 22 -2.80 -11.44 7.28
N TYR A 23 -4.06 -11.77 7.59
CA TYR A 23 -5.10 -10.81 7.98
C TYR A 23 -5.53 -9.81 6.90
N MET A 24 -5.19 -10.07 5.63
CA MET A 24 -5.51 -9.15 4.52
C MET A 24 -7.00 -8.84 4.41
N THR A 25 -7.85 -9.84 4.62
CA THR A 25 -9.30 -9.74 4.44
C THR A 25 -10.05 -9.35 5.73
N SER A 26 -9.36 -9.30 6.87
CA SER A 26 -9.98 -8.97 8.16
C SER A 26 -9.93 -7.48 8.52
N GLY A 27 -9.38 -6.63 7.63
CA GLY A 27 -9.16 -5.21 7.91
C GLY A 27 -8.02 -4.93 8.89
N GLN A 28 -7.27 -5.96 9.31
CA GLN A 28 -6.18 -5.84 10.28
C GLN A 28 -4.79 -5.83 9.61
N TYR A 29 -4.74 -6.04 8.30
CA TYR A 29 -3.50 -5.95 7.55
C TYR A 29 -3.03 -4.50 7.40
N ARG A 30 -1.89 -4.19 8.01
CA ARG A 30 -1.33 -2.83 8.14
C ARG A 30 0.12 -2.77 7.64
N PRO A 31 0.36 -2.95 6.33
CA PRO A 31 1.70 -2.87 5.76
C PRO A 31 2.15 -1.41 5.60
N HIS A 32 3.33 -1.23 5.00
CA HIS A 32 3.72 0.04 4.42
C HIS A 32 3.58 0.00 2.90
N ILE A 33 3.39 1.17 2.29
CA ILE A 33 3.67 1.37 0.87
C ILE A 33 4.89 2.28 0.71
N VAL A 34 5.62 2.10 -0.38
CA VAL A 34 6.69 3.00 -0.82
C VAL A 34 6.34 3.47 -2.21
N LEU A 35 6.20 4.79 -2.39
CA LEU A 35 5.92 5.40 -3.70
C LEU A 35 7.12 5.21 -4.63
N GLY A 36 6.85 4.84 -5.88
CA GLY A 36 7.89 4.57 -6.86
C GLY A 36 7.51 3.52 -7.90
N PRO A 37 8.47 3.08 -8.74
CA PRO A 37 8.20 2.17 -9.85
C PRO A 37 7.63 0.82 -9.38
N VAL A 38 6.57 0.36 -10.04
CA VAL A 38 5.97 -0.98 -9.78
C VAL A 38 6.91 -2.14 -10.11
N THR A 39 8.01 -1.88 -10.82
CA THR A 39 9.05 -2.85 -11.19
C THR A 39 10.11 -3.04 -10.10
N GLN A 40 10.08 -2.24 -9.04
CA GLN A 40 11.05 -2.35 -7.96
C GLN A 40 10.88 -3.66 -7.19
N ARG A 41 11.98 -4.39 -6.95
CA ARG A 41 12.00 -5.70 -6.25
C ARG A 41 12.96 -5.76 -5.06
N SER A 42 13.69 -4.67 -4.79
CA SER A 42 14.61 -4.53 -3.66
C SER A 42 14.45 -3.16 -3.01
N VAL A 43 14.79 -3.04 -1.73
CA VAL A 43 14.86 -1.74 -1.03
C VAL A 43 15.91 -0.83 -1.67
N VAL A 44 15.69 0.49 -1.62
CA VAL A 44 16.69 1.49 -2.02
C VAL A 44 17.48 1.91 -0.79
N VAL A 45 18.80 1.78 -0.89
CA VAL A 45 19.74 2.12 0.17
C VAL A 45 20.81 3.08 -0.36
N ASP A 46 21.25 3.99 0.49
CA ASP A 46 22.46 4.80 0.31
C ASP A 46 23.50 4.35 1.35
N GLY A 47 24.48 3.58 0.89
CA GLY A 47 25.43 2.89 1.78
C GLY A 47 24.73 1.90 2.73
N ARG A 48 24.64 2.27 4.02
CA ARG A 48 23.95 1.49 5.07
C ARG A 48 22.62 2.10 5.49
N THR A 49 22.21 3.19 4.86
CA THR A 49 21.01 3.95 5.22
C THR A 49 19.87 3.61 4.28
N LEU A 50 18.71 3.28 4.83
CA LEU A 50 17.48 3.15 4.06
C LEU A 50 16.96 4.55 3.73
N VAL A 51 16.75 4.84 2.45
CA VAL A 51 16.37 6.18 1.96
C VAL A 51 14.93 6.26 1.45
N GLU A 52 14.22 5.14 1.46
CA GLU A 52 12.82 5.08 1.06
C GLU A 52 11.90 5.65 2.15
N THR A 53 10.83 6.33 1.72
CA THR A 53 9.79 6.78 2.64
C THR A 53 8.71 5.71 2.76
N TYR A 54 8.62 5.12 3.95
CA TYR A 54 7.66 4.07 4.27
C TYR A 54 6.35 4.68 4.80
N ILE A 55 5.28 4.52 4.04
CA ILE A 55 3.97 5.13 4.33
C ILE A 55 3.04 4.06 4.90
N GLY A 56 2.66 4.18 6.17
CA GLY A 56 1.76 3.20 6.82
C GLY A 56 0.34 3.29 6.28
N VAL A 57 -0.22 2.15 5.85
CA VAL A 57 -1.61 2.05 5.38
C VAL A 57 -2.32 0.87 6.01
N ALA A 58 -3.65 0.90 6.08
CA ALA A 58 -4.46 -0.26 6.40
C ALA A 58 -5.27 -0.69 5.18
N PHE A 59 -5.26 -1.98 4.86
CA PHE A 59 -6.14 -2.54 3.83
C PHE A 59 -7.52 -2.74 4.46
N VAL A 60 -8.50 -1.92 4.07
CA VAL A 60 -9.83 -1.86 4.72
C VAL A 60 -10.99 -2.28 3.81
N GLY A 61 -10.78 -2.33 2.50
CA GLY A 61 -11.75 -2.81 1.52
C GLY A 61 -11.07 -3.73 0.54
N VAL A 62 -10.84 -4.99 0.94
CA VAL A 62 -10.24 -6.02 0.08
C VAL A 62 -11.34 -7.01 -0.33
N PRO A 63 -11.33 -7.56 -1.56
CA PRO A 63 -12.18 -8.70 -1.89
C PRO A 63 -11.99 -9.86 -0.90
N GLU A 64 -12.97 -10.77 -0.84
CA GLU A 64 -12.97 -11.91 0.09
C GLU A 64 -11.68 -12.76 0.03
N LYS A 65 -10.98 -12.72 -1.12
CA LYS A 65 -9.69 -13.37 -1.32
C LYS A 65 -8.82 -12.58 -2.29
N LEU A 66 -7.52 -12.52 -2.00
CA LEU A 66 -6.49 -12.08 -2.94
C LEU A 66 -5.25 -12.98 -2.77
N ASN A 67 -4.97 -13.82 -3.76
CA ASN A 67 -3.86 -14.79 -3.73
C ASN A 67 -2.57 -14.19 -4.30
N PRO A 68 -1.39 -14.75 -3.97
CA PRO A 68 -0.14 -14.44 -4.68
C PRO A 68 -0.31 -14.53 -6.21
N GLY A 69 0.17 -13.52 -6.93
CA GLY A 69 0.04 -13.40 -8.40
C GLY A 69 -1.27 -12.77 -8.88
N GLU A 70 -2.29 -12.64 -8.03
CA GLU A 70 -3.56 -12.02 -8.39
C GLU A 70 -3.53 -10.49 -8.20
N THR A 71 -4.49 -9.84 -8.84
CA THR A 71 -4.69 -8.39 -8.78
C THR A 71 -6.12 -8.07 -8.37
N ALA A 72 -6.28 -7.10 -7.47
CA ALA A 72 -7.59 -6.60 -7.05
C ALA A 72 -7.59 -5.09 -6.89
N GLU A 73 -8.79 -4.50 -6.96
CA GLU A 73 -9.03 -3.17 -6.41
C GLU A 73 -9.22 -3.28 -4.89
N VAL A 74 -8.56 -2.39 -4.16
CA VAL A 74 -8.61 -2.33 -2.70
C VAL A 74 -8.79 -0.90 -2.21
N GLU A 75 -9.26 -0.75 -0.97
CA GLU A 75 -9.23 0.51 -0.24
C GLU A 75 -8.08 0.54 0.78
N LEU A 76 -7.27 1.59 0.72
CA LEU A 76 -6.14 1.84 1.61
C LEU A 76 -6.44 3.03 2.50
N ALA A 77 -6.66 2.78 3.80
CA ALA A 77 -6.82 3.84 4.80
C ALA A 77 -5.45 4.43 5.21
N LEU A 78 -5.36 5.76 5.20
CA LEU A 78 -4.14 6.52 5.47
C LEU A 78 -3.97 6.73 6.98
N MET A 79 -3.32 5.76 7.63
CA MET A 79 -3.33 5.60 9.10
C MET A 79 -2.97 6.84 9.91
N TYR A 80 -2.08 7.70 9.41
CA TYR A 80 -1.59 8.89 10.11
C TYR A 80 -1.93 10.20 9.39
N TYR A 81 -2.95 10.21 8.53
CA TYR A 81 -3.43 11.42 7.89
C TYR A 81 -3.84 12.49 8.94
N PRO A 82 -3.58 13.80 8.74
CA PRO A 82 -3.06 14.47 7.53
C PRO A 82 -1.53 14.66 7.51
N ASN A 83 -0.73 13.70 7.99
CA ASN A 83 0.72 13.83 7.91
C ASN A 83 1.20 14.08 6.44
N PRO A 84 2.10 15.05 6.17
CA PRO A 84 2.60 15.35 4.83
C PRO A 84 3.24 14.16 4.08
N ILE A 85 3.62 13.11 4.80
CA ILE A 85 4.11 11.86 4.19
C ILE A 85 3.11 11.25 3.17
N TYR A 86 1.83 11.60 3.28
CA TYR A 86 0.77 11.14 2.37
C TYR A 86 0.54 12.05 1.15
N ASP A 87 1.25 13.18 1.02
CA ASP A 87 1.00 14.16 -0.05
C ASP A 87 1.15 13.55 -1.45
N GLY A 88 2.04 12.56 -1.60
CA GLY A 88 2.24 11.82 -2.86
C GLY A 88 1.24 10.68 -3.11
N VAL A 89 0.36 10.36 -2.15
CA VAL A 89 -0.65 9.28 -2.29
C VAL A 89 -1.88 9.85 -3.01
N GLN A 90 -1.71 10.08 -4.31
CA GLN A 90 -2.70 10.70 -5.19
C GLN A 90 -2.99 9.80 -6.40
N ALA A 91 -4.11 10.04 -7.08
CA ALA A 91 -4.47 9.28 -8.29
C ALA A 91 -3.32 9.24 -9.31
N GLY A 92 -3.01 8.04 -9.81
CA GLY A 92 -1.91 7.79 -10.74
C GLY A 92 -0.56 7.49 -10.06
N ALA A 93 -0.40 7.76 -8.76
CA ALA A 93 0.81 7.40 -8.04
C ALA A 93 0.99 5.87 -8.00
N THR A 94 2.20 5.40 -8.30
CA THR A 94 2.57 3.99 -8.23
C THR A 94 3.34 3.69 -6.95
N PHE A 95 3.26 2.44 -6.50
CA PHE A 95 3.90 2.03 -5.25
C PHE A 95 4.23 0.54 -5.22
N THR A 96 5.07 0.19 -4.24
CA THR A 96 5.29 -1.18 -3.78
C THR A 96 4.67 -1.37 -2.38
N VAL A 97 4.17 -2.57 -2.08
CA VAL A 97 3.65 -2.97 -0.76
C VAL A 97 4.77 -3.68 0.00
N ARG A 98 4.97 -3.29 1.26
CA ARG A 98 6.11 -3.70 2.10
C ARG A 98 5.69 -4.35 3.41
N GLU A 99 6.33 -5.47 3.70
CA GLU A 99 6.37 -6.10 5.04
C GLU A 99 7.82 -6.08 5.53
N GLY A 100 8.15 -5.06 6.34
CA GLY A 100 9.54 -4.75 6.65
C GLY A 100 10.31 -4.41 5.37
N ALA A 101 11.47 -5.06 5.14
CA ALA A 101 12.25 -4.86 3.91
C ALA A 101 11.68 -5.62 2.70
N THR A 102 10.77 -6.58 2.91
CA THR A 102 10.26 -7.46 1.85
C THR A 102 9.21 -6.74 1.02
N ILE A 103 9.33 -6.85 -0.30
CA ILE A 103 8.29 -6.44 -1.24
C ILE A 103 7.34 -7.61 -1.43
N VAL A 104 6.05 -7.40 -1.14
CA VAL A 104 5.01 -8.45 -1.25
C VAL A 104 4.01 -8.17 -2.36
N GLY A 105 4.02 -6.95 -2.90
CA GLY A 105 3.12 -6.53 -3.96
C GLY A 105 3.47 -5.17 -4.51
N TYR A 106 2.69 -4.71 -5.47
CA TYR A 106 2.80 -3.40 -6.09
C TYR A 106 1.44 -2.94 -6.59
N GLY A 107 1.33 -1.65 -6.91
CA GLY A 107 0.05 -1.11 -7.33
C GLY A 107 0.10 0.32 -7.82
N ALA A 108 -1.09 0.85 -8.08
CA ALA A 108 -1.32 2.24 -8.43
C ALA A 108 -2.57 2.76 -7.72
N VAL A 109 -2.51 4.01 -7.26
CA VAL A 109 -3.63 4.71 -6.67
C VAL A 109 -4.62 5.10 -7.78
N LEU A 110 -5.89 4.80 -7.58
CA LEU A 110 -6.98 5.04 -8.55
C LEU A 110 -7.75 6.32 -8.24
N SER A 111 -7.82 6.76 -6.97
CA SER A 111 -8.55 7.98 -6.58
C SER A 111 -7.85 8.73 -5.43
N ASN A 112 -8.08 10.03 -5.34
CA ASN A 112 -7.52 10.87 -4.29
C ASN A 112 -8.14 10.58 -2.90
N PRO A 113 -7.44 10.89 -1.80
CA PRO A 113 -7.96 10.70 -0.45
C PRO A 113 -9.21 11.57 -0.21
N GLY A 114 -10.26 10.99 0.39
CA GLY A 114 -11.46 11.75 0.81
C GLY A 114 -12.55 11.91 -0.26
N GLY A 115 -12.33 11.42 -1.48
CA GLY A 115 -13.36 11.19 -2.50
C GLY A 115 -14.11 12.43 -3.03
N ASN A 116 -13.92 12.71 -4.31
CA ASN A 116 -15.04 12.84 -5.23
C ASN A 116 -14.69 12.05 -6.50
#